data_AF-A0A519WYY3-F1
#
_entry.id   AF-A0A519WYY3-F1
#
_cell.length_a   1.000
_cell.length_b   1.000
_cell.length_c   1.000
_cell.angle_alpha   90.00
_cell.angle_beta   90.00
_cell.angle_gamma   90.00
#
_symmetry.space_group_name_H-M   'P 1'
#
loop_
_entity.id
_entity.type
_entity.pdbx_description
1 polymer ?
#
loop_
_entity_poly.entity_id
_entity_poly.type
_entity_poly.pdbx_seq_one_letter_code
_entity_poly.pdbx_strand_id
1 'polypeptide(L)'
;MGKAVGNEIGLDENFDVIAKVIGAHQKAIINYKIEPLNKEIFLFRAEKVTRYLNDFEYLGWKPYAKKVNVFRIDGEHDTIFNDPINKKLAIGLQSVLDDGAKALK
;
A
#
# COMPACT_ATOMS: atom_id res chain seq x y z
N MET A 1 -45.83 17.87 0.03
CA MET A 1 -44.74 18.31 0.91
C MET A 1 -44.09 17.07 1.49
N GLY A 2 -43.04 16.57 0.86
CA GLY A 2 -42.29 15.38 1.29
C GLY A 2 -40.91 15.49 0.64
N LYS A 3 -39.90 15.82 1.44
CA LYS A 3 -38.53 16.08 0.98
C LYS A 3 -37.96 14.80 0.35
N ALA A 4 -37.48 14.91 -0.89
CA ALA A 4 -36.53 13.94 -1.42
C ALA A 4 -35.27 14.04 -0.55
N VAL A 5 -34.89 12.92 0.06
CA VAL A 5 -33.61 12.77 0.75
C VAL A 5 -32.55 12.77 -0.34
N GLY A 6 -31.96 13.94 -0.58
CA GLY A 6 -30.87 14.13 -1.52
C GLY A 6 -29.63 13.41 -1.00
N ASN A 7 -29.20 12.42 -1.78
CA ASN A 7 -27.84 11.88 -1.92
C ASN A 7 -26.75 12.64 -1.14
N GLU A 8 -26.42 12.24 0.09
CA GLU A 8 -25.35 12.85 0.93
C GLU A 8 -23.96 12.25 0.67
N ILE A 9 -23.73 11.65 -0.49
CA ILE A 9 -22.41 11.19 -0.92
C ILE A 9 -22.28 11.56 -2.39
N GLY A 10 -21.49 12.61 -2.67
CA GLY A 10 -21.23 13.14 -4.01
C GLY A 10 -20.49 12.14 -4.90
N LEU A 11 -21.18 11.08 -5.31
CA LEU A 11 -20.69 9.97 -6.13
C LEU A 11 -21.25 9.98 -7.55
N ASP A 12 -22.00 11.02 -7.97
CA ASP A 12 -22.84 10.92 -9.17
C ASP A 12 -22.27 11.56 -10.45
N GLU A 13 -21.25 12.42 -10.41
CA GLU A 13 -20.81 13.09 -11.64
C GLU A 13 -19.82 12.28 -12.52
N ASN A 14 -19.13 11.27 -11.99
CA ASN A 14 -18.05 10.56 -12.70
C ASN A 14 -18.05 9.03 -12.55
N PHE A 15 -19.22 8.42 -12.28
CA PHE A 15 -19.35 6.98 -12.07
C PHE A 15 -18.70 6.16 -13.19
N ASP A 16 -18.89 6.55 -14.45
CA ASP A 16 -18.32 5.87 -15.61
C ASP A 16 -16.79 5.91 -15.64
N VAL A 17 -16.19 7.01 -15.19
CA VAL A 17 -14.73 7.16 -15.12
C VAL A 17 -14.17 6.28 -14.01
N ILE A 18 -14.79 6.31 -12.83
CA ILE A 18 -14.40 5.48 -11.69
C ILE A 18 -14.51 4.00 -12.06
N ALA A 19 -15.61 3.59 -12.69
CA ALA A 19 -15.82 2.22 -13.13
C ALA A 19 -14.75 1.74 -14.12
N LYS A 20 -14.35 2.60 -15.08
CA LYS A 20 -13.27 2.29 -16.03
C LYS A 20 -11.93 2.10 -15.31
N VAL A 21 -11.59 3.00 -14.38
CA VAL A 21 -10.35 2.92 -13.59
C VAL A 21 -10.34 1.62 -12.78
N ILE A 22 -11.40 1.34 -12.03
CA ILE A 22 -11.52 0.11 -11.22
C ILE A 22 -11.38 -1.13 -12.11
N GLY A 23 -12.07 -1.17 -13.26
CA GLY A 23 -11.98 -2.28 -14.20
C GLY A 23 -10.56 -2.50 -14.73
N ALA A 24 -9.83 -1.43 -15.04
CA ALA A 24 -8.44 -1.51 -15.46
C ALA A 24 -7.52 -2.04 -14.34
N HIS A 25 -7.68 -1.54 -13.11
CA HIS A 25 -6.92 -2.01 -11.95
C HIS A 25 -7.18 -3.50 -11.66
N GLN A 26 -8.45 -3.94 -11.67
CA GLN A 26 -8.82 -5.35 -11.47
C GLN A 26 -8.18 -6.23 -12.54
N LYS A 27 -8.25 -5.82 -13.81
CA LYS A 27 -7.61 -6.55 -14.90
C LYS A 27 -6.10 -6.64 -14.71
N ALA A 28 -5.44 -5.57 -14.30
CA ALA A 28 -4.00 -5.58 -14.04
C ALA A 28 -3.64 -6.52 -12.88
N ILE A 29 -4.35 -6.44 -11.75
CA ILE A 29 -4.09 -7.25 -10.55
C ILE A 29 -4.25 -8.75 -10.85
N ILE A 30 -5.29 -9.15 -11.58
CA ILE A 30 -5.56 -10.56 -11.90
C ILE A 30 -4.52 -11.14 -12.87
N ASN A 31 -4.02 -10.33 -13.80
CA ASN A 31 -3.11 -10.80 -14.86
C ASN A 31 -1.62 -10.64 -14.50
N TYR A 32 -1.28 -9.86 -13.48
CA TYR A 32 0.11 -9.68 -13.06
C TYR A 32 0.63 -10.92 -12.33
N LYS A 33 1.70 -11.51 -12.85
CA LYS A 33 2.38 -12.65 -12.24
C LYS A 33 3.66 -12.17 -11.57
N ILE A 34 3.72 -12.28 -10.25
CA ILE A 34 4.92 -11.95 -9.48
C ILE A 34 5.93 -13.09 -9.65
N GLU A 35 7.13 -12.75 -10.11
CA GLU A 35 8.26 -13.68 -10.17
C GLU A 35 9.19 -13.45 -8.97
N PRO A 36 9.82 -14.50 -8.41
CA PRO A 36 10.77 -14.34 -7.34
C PRO A 36 11.93 -13.42 -7.72
N LEU A 37 12.11 -12.37 -6.93
CA LEU A 37 13.22 -11.45 -7.04
C LEU A 37 14.33 -11.93 -6.10
N ASN A 38 15.50 -12.29 -6.65
CA ASN A 38 16.67 -12.65 -5.84
C ASN A 38 17.36 -11.40 -5.23
N LYS A 39 16.56 -10.50 -4.63
CA LYS A 39 17.00 -9.27 -3.96
C LYS A 39 16.34 -9.15 -2.59
N GLU A 40 16.88 -8.24 -1.78
CA GLU A 40 16.23 -7.87 -0.53
C GLU A 40 15.07 -6.90 -0.79
N ILE A 41 13.98 -7.07 -0.05
CA ILE A 41 12.81 -6.19 -0.08
C ILE A 41 12.70 -5.50 1.28
N PHE A 42 12.52 -4.18 1.27
CA PHE A 42 12.26 -3.38 2.45
C PHE A 42 10.76 -3.08 2.49
N LEU A 43 10.05 -3.68 3.43
CA LEU A 43 8.60 -3.62 3.55
C LEU A 43 8.20 -2.66 4.68
N PHE A 44 7.67 -1.49 4.31
CA PHE A 44 7.07 -0.56 5.26
C PHE A 44 5.60 -0.97 5.49
N ARG A 45 5.36 -1.61 6.63
CA ARG A 45 4.08 -2.23 6.99
C ARG A 45 3.33 -1.37 8.00
N ALA A 46 2.09 -1.02 7.66
CA ALA A 46 1.13 -0.44 8.60
C ALA A 46 0.82 -1.41 9.75
N GLU A 47 0.84 -0.95 11.00
CA GLU A 47 0.58 -1.80 12.16
C GLU A 47 -0.90 -2.15 12.33
N LYS A 48 -1.79 -1.20 12.04
CA LYS A 48 -3.23 -1.42 12.12
C LYS A 48 -3.70 -2.08 10.85
N VAL A 49 -4.11 -3.33 10.99
CA VAL A 49 -4.60 -4.14 9.88
C VAL A 49 -6.12 -4.15 9.92
N THR A 50 -6.75 -3.52 8.92
CA THR A 50 -8.22 -3.43 8.81
C THR A 50 -8.84 -4.57 8.01
N ARG A 51 -8.03 -5.46 7.44
CA ARG A 51 -8.49 -6.59 6.60
C ARG A 51 -7.76 -7.87 6.98
N TYR A 52 -8.45 -9.00 6.91
CA TYR A 52 -7.82 -10.29 7.15
C TYR A 52 -6.78 -10.61 6.06
N LEU A 53 -5.59 -11.06 6.48
CA LEU A 53 -4.51 -11.51 5.60
C LEU A 53 -3.99 -12.86 6.09
N ASN A 54 -3.64 -13.75 5.16
CA ASN A 54 -3.08 -15.06 5.51
C ASN A 54 -1.67 -14.98 6.09
N ASP A 55 -0.96 -13.88 5.81
CA ASP A 55 0.38 -13.59 6.32
C ASP A 55 0.43 -12.14 6.81
N PHE A 56 0.33 -11.98 8.13
CA PHE A 56 0.38 -10.66 8.75
C PHE A 56 1.81 -10.15 8.96
N GLU A 57 2.84 -10.97 8.80
CA GLU A 57 4.23 -10.56 9.08
C GLU A 57 4.89 -10.03 7.82
N TYR A 58 4.81 -10.78 6.71
CA TYR A 58 5.47 -10.45 5.45
C TYR A 58 4.51 -10.07 4.33
N LEU A 59 3.19 -10.05 4.59
CA LEU A 59 2.15 -9.69 3.62
C LEU A 59 2.26 -10.47 2.30
N GLY A 60 2.75 -11.72 2.34
CA GLY A 60 2.91 -12.58 1.18
C GLY A 60 4.21 -12.38 0.38
N TRP A 61 5.13 -11.52 0.82
CA TRP A 61 6.39 -11.26 0.09
C TRP A 61 7.46 -12.34 0.27
N LYS A 62 7.35 -13.19 1.28
CA LYS A 62 8.35 -14.20 1.64
C LYS A 62 8.77 -15.12 0.49
N PRO A 63 7.87 -15.63 -0.37
CA PRO A 63 8.26 -16.49 -1.49
C PRO A 63 8.99 -15.76 -2.64
N TYR A 64 8.93 -14.42 -2.66
CA TYR A 64 9.38 -13.62 -3.80
C TYR A 64 10.64 -12.79 -3.52
N ALA A 65 11.22 -12.89 -2.33
CA ALA A 65 12.39 -12.12 -1.94
C ALA A 65 13.47 -13.04 -1.37
N LYS A 66 14.74 -12.67 -1.55
CA LYS A 66 15.84 -13.32 -0.84
C LYS A 66 15.75 -13.07 0.67
N LYS A 67 15.35 -11.86 1.04
CA LYS A 67 15.15 -11.41 2.42
C LYS A 67 14.11 -10.30 2.44
N VAL A 68 13.23 -10.32 3.43
CA VAL A 68 12.24 -9.25 3.66
C VAL A 68 12.59 -8.54 4.97
N ASN A 69 12.96 -7.27 4.88
CA ASN A 69 13.23 -6.41 6.03
C ASN A 69 11.95 -5.61 6.34
N VAL A 70 11.29 -5.88 7.46
CA VAL A 70 9.98 -5.28 7.80
C VAL A 70 10.18 -4.07 8.72
N PHE A 71 9.63 -2.92 8.32
CA PHE A 71 9.58 -1.68 9.09
C PHE A 71 8.14 -1.42 9.48
N ARG A 72 7.83 -1.43 10.76
CA ARG A 72 6.48 -1.18 11.25
C ARG A 72 6.24 0.33 11.33
N ILE A 73 5.13 0.76 10.74
CA ILE A 73 4.68 2.15 10.71
C ILE A 73 3.32 2.22 11.39
N ASP A 74 3.16 3.12 12.35
CA ASP A 74 1.89 3.32 13.04
C ASP A 74 0.79 3.72 12.04
N GLY A 75 -0.45 3.27 12.28
CA GLY A 75 -1.60 3.63 11.42
C GLY A 75 -2.05 2.50 10.50
N GLU A 76 -2.96 2.85 9.59
CA GLU A 76 -3.64 1.98 8.63
C GLU A 76 -3.12 2.20 7.21
N HIS A 77 -3.45 1.30 6.28
CA HIS A 77 -2.95 1.31 4.91
C HIS A 77 -3.14 2.66 4.18
N ASP A 78 -4.25 3.34 4.44
CA ASP A 78 -4.62 4.65 3.91
C ASP A 78 -3.99 5.81 4.70
N THR A 79 -3.76 5.65 6.01
CA THR A 79 -3.24 6.74 6.85
C THR A 79 -1.71 6.81 6.92
N ILE A 80 -0.96 5.79 6.51
CA ILE A 80 0.52 5.80 6.62
C ILE A 80 1.21 6.95 5.85
N PHE A 81 0.52 7.52 4.86
CA PHE A 81 1.00 8.64 4.05
C PHE A 81 0.51 10.01 4.54
N ASN A 82 -0.33 10.04 5.59
CA ASN A 82 -0.87 11.28 6.13
C ASN A 82 0.01 11.83 7.26
N ASP A 83 -0.02 13.13 7.45
CA ASP A 83 0.54 13.78 8.63
C ASP A 83 -0.18 13.26 9.90
N PRO A 84 0.53 13.01 11.02
CA PRO A 84 1.99 13.13 11.22
C PRO A 84 2.78 11.84 10.95
N ILE A 85 2.12 10.78 10.48
CA ILE A 85 2.68 9.42 10.35
C ILE A 85 3.71 9.36 9.22
N ASN A 86 3.44 10.05 8.12
CA ASN A 86 4.31 10.13 6.94
C ASN A 86 5.76 10.50 7.27
N LYS A 87 6.00 11.29 8.32
CA LYS A 87 7.35 11.69 8.75
C LYS A 87 8.18 10.49 9.21
N LYS A 88 7.57 9.54 9.95
CA LYS A 88 8.25 8.30 10.36
C LYS A 88 8.58 7.43 9.14
N LEU A 89 7.63 7.31 8.21
CA LEU A 89 7.83 6.59 6.94
C LEU A 89 8.99 7.21 6.14
N ALA A 90 8.99 8.54 5.97
CA ALA A 90 10.01 9.25 5.21
C ALA A 90 11.42 9.10 5.80
N ILE A 91 11.56 9.23 7.12
CA ILE A 91 12.85 9.05 7.81
C ILE A 91 13.36 7.62 7.65
N GLY A 92 12.49 6.61 7.83
CA GLY A 92 12.85 5.21 7.66
C GLY A 92 13.26 4.88 6.23
N LEU A 93 12.52 5.39 5.24
CA LEU A 93 12.85 5.24 3.83
C LEU A 93 14.21 5.86 3.49
N GLN A 94 14.46 7.10 3.96
CA GLN A 94 15.73 7.76 3.71
C GLN A 94 16.91 6.98 4.30
N SER A 95 16.78 6.45 5.51
CA SER A 95 17.83 5.62 6.13
C SER A 95 18.18 4.39 5.28
N VAL A 96 17.18 3.70 4.75
CA VAL A 96 17.38 2.52 3.89
C VAL A 96 18.10 2.90 2.59
N LEU A 97 17.71 4.04 1.99
CA LEU A 97 18.33 4.53 0.76
C LEU A 97 19.79 4.96 1.00
N ASP A 98 20.05 5.64 2.11
CA ASP A 98 21.40 6.10 2.48
C ASP A 98 22.34 4.92 2.73
N ASP A 99 21.87 3.88 3.41
CA ASP A 99 22.68 2.69 3.70
C ASP A 99 22.93 1.85 2.43
N GLY A 100 21.92 1.74 1.56
CA GLY A 100 22.09 1.15 0.24
C GLY A 100 23.10 1.92 -0.61
N ALA A 101 23.08 3.26 -0.56
CA ALA A 101 24.04 4.11 -1.28
C ALA A 101 25.47 3.99 -0.74
N LYS A 102 25.65 3.76 0.57
CA LYS A 102 26.97 3.51 1.18
C LYS A 102 27.55 2.16 0.77
N ALA A 103 26.73 1.12 0.66
CA ALA A 103 27.16 -0.23 0.27
C ALA A 103 27.63 -0.35 -1.19
N LEU A 104 27.39 0.68 -2.01
CA LEU A 104 27.80 0.78 -3.41
C LEU A 104 29.11 1.57 -3.61
N LYS A 105 29.71 2.10 -2.53
CA LYS A 105 31.02 2.76 -2.55
C LYS A 105 32.12 1.79 -2.13
#